data_AF-A0A7X8E830-F1
#
_entry.id   AF-A0A7X8E830-F1
#
_cell.length_a   1.000
_cell.length_b   1.000
_cell.length_c   1.000
_cell.angle_alpha   90.00
_cell.angle_beta   90.00
_cell.angle_gamma   90.00
#
_symmetry.space_group_name_H-M   'P 1'
#
loop_
_entity.id
_entity.type
_entity.pdbx_description
1 polymer ?
#
loop_
_entity_poly.entity_id
_entity_poly.type
_entity_poly.pdbx_seq_one_letter_code
_entity_poly.pdbx_strand_id
1 'polypeptide(L)'
;ISRSYALRMRGSGVYSDVGTDQLTQVYGGYSAELIPGFDRVKQAVDNTRGEVILYNGQIVEAYYHASAGGHTENSENIWSAALPYLRAVPSPYDQYAIRYPYQSGGWPANTYDWAKKITRSQLASIIMDWNSRRLKDGRVNEIIDIGSLEGIEISRLDANGKETASQRVTELKFIGTTGKKSFYRDNIRSILGLKSTLFDIEFDSKITVLDGNASKVSFNSLKDLKAIDGSGALDYVNPDSDDCFVIGKESTRNIARSFDSLTIKGRGHGHGIGLSQWGAQGMAAEKGANYKEIIRHYYTGVDIKRVY
;
A
#
# COMPACT_ATOMS: atom_id res chain seq x y z
N ILE A 1 -21.72 -2.19 7.12
CA ILE A 1 -20.28 -2.40 7.39
C ILE A 1 -19.96 -2.15 8.85
N SER A 2 -19.98 -0.91 9.37
CA SER A 2 -19.60 -0.62 10.76
C SER A 2 -20.41 -1.43 11.79
N ARG A 3 -21.72 -1.60 11.57
CA ARG A 3 -22.58 -2.47 12.41
C ARG A 3 -22.13 -3.93 12.42
N SER A 4 -21.84 -4.50 11.25
CA SER A 4 -21.37 -5.89 11.12
C SER A 4 -20.02 -6.09 11.80
N TYR A 5 -19.09 -5.17 11.58
CA TYR A 5 -17.78 -5.21 12.22
C TYR A 5 -17.91 -5.11 13.76
N ALA A 6 -18.67 -4.14 14.28
CA ALA A 6 -18.86 -3.98 15.71
C ALA A 6 -19.51 -5.22 16.36
N LEU A 7 -20.55 -5.80 15.73
CA LEU A 7 -21.18 -7.03 16.22
C LEU A 7 -20.25 -8.24 16.14
N ARG A 8 -19.42 -8.34 15.09
CA ARG A 8 -18.45 -9.42 14.93
C ARG A 8 -17.33 -9.37 15.96
N MET A 9 -16.93 -8.17 16.37
CA MET A 9 -15.88 -7.93 17.36
C MET A 9 -16.40 -7.93 18.81
N ARG A 10 -17.71 -8.07 19.02
CA ARG A 10 -18.30 -8.10 20.36
C ARG A 10 -17.76 -9.27 21.19
N GLY A 11 -17.25 -8.97 22.38
CA GLY A 11 -16.63 -9.94 23.29
C GLY A 11 -15.21 -10.39 22.89
N SER A 12 -14.60 -9.77 21.88
CA SER A 12 -13.27 -10.16 21.39
C SER A 12 -12.11 -9.49 22.12
N GLY A 13 -12.36 -8.38 22.81
CA GLY A 13 -11.35 -7.62 23.54
C GLY A 13 -11.44 -7.78 25.06
N VAL A 14 -10.30 -7.67 25.73
CA VAL A 14 -10.20 -7.71 27.21
C VAL A 14 -10.77 -6.44 27.85
N TYR A 15 -10.71 -5.30 27.14
CA TYR A 15 -11.11 -3.99 27.66
C TYR A 15 -12.16 -3.26 26.80
N SER A 16 -12.15 -3.45 25.47
CA SER A 16 -13.16 -2.90 24.56
C SER A 16 -13.30 -3.79 23.31
N ASP A 17 -14.50 -3.80 22.74
CA ASP A 17 -14.80 -4.60 21.54
C ASP A 17 -14.27 -3.95 20.24
N VAL A 18 -14.13 -2.62 20.22
CA VAL A 18 -13.57 -1.85 19.10
C VAL A 18 -12.74 -0.68 19.63
N GLY A 19 -11.68 -0.29 18.92
CA GLY A 19 -10.90 0.93 19.14
C GLY A 19 -11.38 2.10 18.28
N THR A 20 -10.77 3.28 18.47
CA THR A 20 -11.09 4.54 17.74
C THR A 20 -10.10 4.83 16.59
N ASP A 21 -9.21 3.90 16.29
CA ASP A 21 -8.10 4.06 15.35
C ASP A 21 -8.40 3.45 13.96
N GLN A 22 -7.41 3.52 13.08
CA GLN A 22 -7.48 2.98 11.72
C GLN A 22 -7.34 1.45 11.67
N LEU A 23 -7.08 0.77 12.79
CA LEU A 23 -6.99 -0.69 12.88
C LEU A 23 -8.38 -1.32 13.06
N THR A 24 -9.32 -0.62 13.70
CA THR A 24 -10.70 -1.11 13.91
C THR A 24 -11.77 -0.26 13.27
N GLN A 25 -12.04 0.94 13.80
CA GLN A 25 -13.05 1.88 13.31
C GLN A 25 -12.66 3.30 13.72
N VAL A 26 -12.76 4.24 12.78
CA VAL A 26 -12.58 5.66 13.12
C VAL A 26 -13.85 6.18 13.81
N TYR A 27 -13.74 6.53 15.09
CA TYR A 27 -14.82 7.12 15.88
C TYR A 27 -14.50 8.59 16.20
N GLY A 28 -15.28 9.51 15.65
CA GLY A 28 -15.10 10.95 15.82
C GLY A 28 -15.68 11.54 17.11
N GLY A 29 -16.23 10.71 18.01
CA GLY A 29 -16.93 11.17 19.21
C GLY A 29 -18.33 11.72 18.93
N TYR A 30 -19.07 12.02 20.01
CA TYR A 30 -20.41 12.62 19.94
C TYR A 30 -20.43 13.95 19.17
N SER A 31 -19.38 14.75 19.29
CA SER A 31 -19.27 16.04 18.59
C SER A 31 -19.24 15.89 17.06
N ALA A 32 -18.83 14.74 16.52
CA ALA A 32 -18.91 14.48 15.08
C ALA A 32 -20.36 14.46 14.60
N GLU A 33 -21.31 13.99 15.41
CA GLU A 33 -22.74 13.94 15.07
C GLU A 33 -23.39 15.33 15.03
N LEU A 34 -22.71 16.35 15.58
CA LEU A 34 -23.17 17.75 15.60
C LEU A 34 -22.68 18.55 14.39
N ILE A 35 -21.83 17.97 13.54
CA ILE A 35 -21.29 18.65 12.35
C ILE A 35 -22.43 18.85 11.33
N PRO A 36 -22.60 20.06 10.75
CA PRO A 36 -23.62 20.31 9.74
C PRO A 36 -23.59 19.28 8.59
N GLY A 37 -24.74 18.69 8.29
CA GLY A 37 -24.88 17.63 7.27
C GLY A 37 -24.87 16.20 7.83
N PHE A 38 -24.55 16.00 9.11
CA PHE A 38 -24.60 14.67 9.74
C PHE A 38 -26.00 14.07 9.89
N ASP A 39 -27.07 14.85 9.73
CA ASP A 39 -28.44 14.31 9.71
C ASP A 39 -28.63 13.26 8.62
N ARG A 40 -27.94 13.39 7.48
CA ARG A 40 -27.94 12.38 6.41
C ARG A 40 -27.27 11.09 6.84
N VAL A 41 -26.22 11.18 7.67
CA VAL A 41 -25.52 10.01 8.22
C VAL A 41 -26.42 9.30 9.22
N LYS A 42 -27.07 10.03 10.14
CA LYS A 42 -28.06 9.46 11.08
C LYS A 42 -29.19 8.76 10.33
N GLN A 43 -29.76 9.43 9.32
CA GLN A 43 -30.80 8.84 8.48
C GLN A 43 -30.32 7.56 7.75
N ALA A 44 -29.08 7.51 7.26
CA ALA A 44 -28.52 6.30 6.65
C ALA A 44 -28.36 5.16 7.68
N VAL A 45 -27.97 5.48 8.91
CA VAL A 45 -27.89 4.51 10.02
C VAL A 45 -29.26 3.95 10.38
N ASP A 46 -30.28 4.82 10.48
CA ASP A 46 -31.65 4.46 10.81
C ASP A 46 -32.32 3.65 9.71
N ASN A 47 -32.16 4.05 8.45
CA ASN A 47 -32.69 3.33 7.29
C ASN A 47 -32.11 1.92 7.16
N THR A 48 -30.89 1.71 7.65
CA THR A 48 -30.21 0.40 7.66
C THR A 48 -30.27 -0.26 9.04
N ARG A 49 -31.14 0.19 9.95
CA ARG A 49 -31.26 -0.36 11.31
C ARG A 49 -31.43 -1.88 11.26
N GLY A 50 -30.62 -2.55 12.07
CA GLY A 50 -30.62 -4.01 12.17
C GLY A 50 -29.97 -4.75 11.01
N GLU A 51 -29.55 -4.08 9.94
CA GLU A 51 -28.95 -4.77 8.79
C GLU A 51 -27.47 -5.10 8.99
N VAL A 52 -27.12 -6.37 8.74
CA VAL A 52 -25.76 -6.90 8.79
C VAL A 52 -25.41 -7.65 7.51
N ILE A 53 -24.10 -7.74 7.25
CA ILE A 53 -23.52 -8.51 6.15
C ILE A 53 -23.18 -9.90 6.69
N LEU A 54 -23.65 -10.95 6.01
CA LEU A 54 -23.49 -12.34 6.40
C LEU A 54 -22.81 -13.14 5.29
N TYR A 55 -21.96 -14.09 5.66
CA TYR A 55 -21.46 -15.14 4.77
C TYR A 55 -21.74 -16.49 5.45
N ASN A 56 -22.41 -17.40 4.75
CA ASN A 56 -22.86 -18.69 5.31
C ASN A 56 -23.57 -18.56 6.68
N GLY A 57 -24.43 -17.54 6.81
CA GLY A 57 -25.20 -17.28 8.04
C GLY A 57 -24.42 -16.63 9.19
N GLN A 58 -23.11 -16.45 9.06
CA GLN A 58 -22.26 -15.81 10.06
C GLN A 58 -21.97 -14.35 9.68
N ILE A 59 -21.91 -13.46 10.67
CA ILE A 59 -21.54 -12.05 10.44
C ILE A 59 -20.09 -11.99 9.95
N VAL A 60 -19.86 -11.29 8.84
CA VAL A 60 -18.53 -11.15 8.24
C VAL A 60 -17.65 -10.18 9.03
N GLU A 61 -16.34 -10.40 8.94
CA GLU A 61 -15.34 -9.38 9.29
C GLU A 61 -15.34 -8.30 8.20
N ALA A 62 -16.18 -7.28 8.40
CA ALA A 62 -16.48 -6.26 7.40
C ALA A 62 -15.39 -5.18 7.31
N TYR A 63 -14.19 -5.57 6.86
CA TYR A 63 -13.07 -4.65 6.68
C TYR A 63 -13.28 -3.65 5.55
N TYR A 64 -12.79 -2.43 5.75
CA TYR A 64 -12.89 -1.35 4.79
C TYR A 64 -11.70 -0.41 4.90
N HIS A 65 -11.43 0.36 3.86
CA HIS A 65 -10.30 1.28 3.78
C HIS A 65 -10.66 2.50 2.92
N ALA A 66 -9.82 3.54 2.96
CA ALA A 66 -10.14 4.82 2.30
C ALA A 66 -10.17 4.70 0.77
N SER A 67 -9.12 4.14 0.17
CA SER A 67 -9.07 3.92 -1.28
C SER A 67 -8.26 2.67 -1.63
N ALA A 68 -8.83 1.83 -2.48
CA ALA A 68 -8.17 0.65 -3.04
C ALA A 68 -7.06 1.02 -4.03
N GLY A 69 -7.17 2.19 -4.69
CA GLY A 69 -6.26 2.61 -5.75
C GLY A 69 -6.53 1.93 -7.10
N GLY A 70 -7.76 1.45 -7.30
CA GLY A 70 -8.21 0.82 -8.55
C GLY A 70 -8.54 -0.67 -8.45
N HIS A 71 -8.05 -1.37 -7.41
CA HIS A 71 -8.33 -2.80 -7.20
C HIS A 71 -8.14 -3.18 -5.72
N THR A 72 -9.06 -3.98 -5.16
CA THR A 72 -8.89 -4.54 -3.81
C THR A 72 -8.01 -5.80 -3.85
N GLU A 73 -7.61 -6.31 -2.70
CA GLU A 73 -6.72 -7.46 -2.59
C GLU A 73 -7.36 -8.63 -1.83
N ASN A 74 -6.91 -9.85 -2.12
CA ASN A 74 -7.25 -11.04 -1.36
C ASN A 74 -6.73 -10.94 0.07
N SER A 75 -7.53 -11.37 1.05
CA SER A 75 -7.19 -11.18 2.47
C SER A 75 -5.86 -11.81 2.88
N GLU A 76 -5.52 -12.98 2.35
CA GLU A 76 -4.29 -13.73 2.63
C GLU A 76 -3.01 -13.08 2.09
N ASN A 77 -3.12 -12.14 1.16
CA ASN A 77 -1.96 -11.41 0.62
C ASN A 77 -1.55 -10.25 1.54
N ILE A 78 -2.45 -9.77 2.41
CA ILE A 78 -2.17 -8.69 3.38
C ILE A 78 -2.19 -9.21 4.82
N TRP A 79 -2.92 -10.28 5.12
CA TRP A 79 -3.02 -10.93 6.43
C TRP A 79 -2.68 -12.42 6.33
N SER A 80 -2.91 -13.21 7.38
CA SER A 80 -2.61 -14.65 7.37
C SER A 80 -3.79 -15.52 6.95
N ALA A 81 -5.03 -15.04 7.10
CA ALA A 81 -6.23 -15.84 6.86
C ALA A 81 -6.87 -15.53 5.50
N ALA A 82 -7.19 -16.58 4.75
CA ALA A 82 -8.06 -16.48 3.58
C ALA A 82 -9.52 -16.44 4.03
N LEU A 83 -10.20 -15.33 3.75
CA LEU A 83 -11.61 -15.10 4.02
C LEU A 83 -12.40 -15.13 2.70
N PRO A 84 -13.29 -16.11 2.46
CA PRO A 84 -13.93 -16.32 1.15
C PRO A 84 -14.71 -15.12 0.61
N TYR A 85 -15.19 -14.25 1.51
CA TYR A 85 -15.93 -13.03 1.16
C TYR A 85 -15.02 -11.80 0.96
N LEU A 86 -13.72 -11.89 1.24
CA LEU A 86 -12.73 -10.82 1.03
C LEU A 86 -11.77 -11.20 -0.09
N ARG A 87 -12.27 -11.10 -1.32
CA ARG A 87 -11.51 -11.39 -2.53
C ARG A 87 -11.18 -10.11 -3.27
N ALA A 88 -10.11 -10.16 -4.06
CA ALA A 88 -9.71 -9.08 -4.92
C ALA A 88 -10.79 -8.82 -5.98
N VAL A 89 -11.27 -7.57 -6.05
CA VAL A 89 -12.24 -7.11 -7.04
C VAL A 89 -11.80 -5.77 -7.65
N PRO A 90 -12.14 -5.50 -8.93
CA PRO A 90 -11.89 -4.20 -9.53
C PRO A 90 -12.58 -3.08 -8.75
N SER A 91 -11.90 -1.95 -8.61
CA SER A 91 -12.42 -0.77 -7.93
C SER A 91 -12.13 0.50 -8.75
N PRO A 92 -12.55 0.55 -10.03
CA PRO A 92 -12.17 1.64 -10.94
C PRO A 92 -12.72 3.00 -10.51
N TYR A 93 -13.86 3.00 -9.81
CA TYR A 93 -14.53 4.20 -9.32
C TYR A 93 -13.80 4.89 -8.17
N ASP A 94 -12.74 4.29 -7.64
CA ASP A 94 -11.81 4.96 -6.71
C ASP A 94 -11.25 6.27 -7.28
N GLN A 95 -11.08 6.36 -8.60
CA GLN A 95 -10.60 7.56 -9.28
C GLN A 95 -11.51 8.79 -9.06
N TYR A 96 -12.76 8.57 -8.64
CA TYR A 96 -13.67 9.66 -8.25
C TYR A 96 -13.06 10.59 -7.19
N ALA A 97 -12.17 10.07 -6.33
CA ALA A 97 -11.44 10.87 -5.35
C ALA A 97 -10.61 12.02 -5.98
N ILE A 98 -10.14 11.87 -7.22
CA ILE A 98 -9.40 12.94 -7.92
C ILE A 98 -10.35 14.07 -8.37
N ARG A 99 -11.59 13.72 -8.73
CA ARG A 99 -12.59 14.66 -9.25
C ARG A 99 -13.31 15.41 -8.14
N TYR A 100 -13.31 14.85 -6.93
CA TYR A 100 -13.91 15.50 -5.78
C TYR A 100 -13.15 16.79 -5.44
N PRO A 101 -13.84 17.89 -5.08
CA PRO A 101 -13.20 19.17 -4.80
C PRO A 101 -12.02 19.03 -3.83
N TYR A 102 -10.88 19.60 -4.22
CA TYR A 102 -9.67 19.61 -3.39
C TYR A 102 -9.97 20.24 -2.03
N GLN A 103 -9.66 19.49 -1.00
CA GLN A 103 -9.62 19.94 0.38
C GLN A 103 -8.17 20.16 0.81
N SER A 104 -7.99 20.73 2.00
CA SER A 104 -6.67 21.01 2.55
C SER A 104 -5.76 19.77 2.54
N GLY A 105 -4.48 19.97 2.19
CA GLY A 105 -3.49 18.88 2.15
C GLY A 105 -3.62 17.92 0.97
N GLY A 106 -4.38 18.27 -0.06
CA GLY A 106 -4.55 17.46 -1.28
C GLY A 106 -5.52 16.28 -1.12
N TRP A 107 -6.26 16.22 -0.02
CA TRP A 107 -7.34 15.26 0.15
C TRP A 107 -8.54 15.68 -0.72
N PRO A 108 -9.33 14.75 -1.29
CA PRO A 108 -9.13 13.29 -1.25
C PRO A 108 -8.30 12.74 -2.40
N ALA A 109 -7.92 13.55 -3.38
CA ALA A 109 -7.13 13.12 -4.54
C ALA A 109 -5.85 12.36 -4.12
N ASN A 110 -5.18 12.82 -3.05
CA ASN A 110 -3.98 12.20 -2.49
C ASN A 110 -4.21 10.82 -1.83
N THR A 111 -5.46 10.36 -1.74
CA THR A 111 -5.79 8.98 -1.36
C THR A 111 -5.78 8.05 -2.55
N TYR A 112 -6.02 8.56 -3.76
CA TYR A 112 -5.98 7.77 -4.98
C TYR A 112 -4.58 7.77 -5.60
N ASP A 113 -3.95 8.94 -5.77
CA ASP A 113 -2.61 9.08 -6.33
C ASP A 113 -1.71 9.89 -5.39
N TRP A 114 -0.52 9.38 -5.10
CA TRP A 114 0.44 10.08 -4.23
C TRP A 114 1.89 9.75 -4.61
N ALA A 115 2.79 10.66 -4.27
CA ALA A 115 4.23 10.45 -4.43
C ALA A 115 4.96 10.85 -3.15
N LYS A 116 6.05 10.14 -2.84
CA LYS A 116 6.94 10.43 -1.72
C LYS A 116 8.38 10.29 -2.17
N LYS A 117 9.10 11.41 -2.22
CA LYS A 117 10.55 11.41 -2.44
C LYS A 117 11.28 11.22 -1.11
N ILE A 118 12.28 10.35 -1.08
CA ILE A 118 13.10 10.05 0.11
C ILE A 118 14.56 10.01 -0.33
N THR A 119 15.44 10.73 0.35
CA THR A 119 16.89 10.65 0.13
C THR A 119 17.48 9.43 0.83
N ARG A 120 18.68 9.01 0.41
CA ARG A 120 19.45 7.95 1.08
C ARG A 120 19.74 8.30 2.54
N SER A 121 20.05 9.56 2.84
CA SER A 121 20.24 10.03 4.22
C SER A 121 18.96 9.92 5.05
N GLN A 122 17.81 10.29 4.50
CA GLN A 122 16.51 10.13 5.16
C GLN A 122 16.16 8.66 5.41
N LEU A 123 16.46 7.76 4.47
CA LEU A 123 16.30 6.31 4.67
C LEU A 123 17.16 5.80 5.81
N ALA A 124 18.42 6.25 5.90
CA ALA A 124 19.30 5.91 7.01
C ALA A 124 18.72 6.38 8.37
N SER A 125 18.19 7.60 8.44
CA SER A 125 17.50 8.09 9.64
C SER A 125 16.25 7.28 9.98
N ILE A 126 15.42 6.93 8.99
CA ILE A 126 14.24 6.07 9.18
C ILE A 126 14.64 4.72 9.78
N ILE A 127 15.74 4.12 9.31
CA ILE A 127 16.28 2.86 9.82
C ILE A 127 16.72 3.01 11.28
N MET A 128 17.46 4.09 11.60
CA MET A 128 17.89 4.38 12.96
C MET A 128 16.71 4.56 13.92
N ASP A 129 15.70 5.34 13.51
CA ASP A 129 14.49 5.59 14.31
C ASP A 129 13.65 4.32 14.51
N TRP A 130 13.60 3.45 13.49
CA TRP A 130 12.97 2.14 13.63
C TRP A 130 13.71 1.28 14.67
N ASN A 131 15.02 1.15 14.55
CA ASN A 131 15.83 0.35 15.46
C ASN A 131 15.71 0.85 16.90
N SER A 132 15.79 2.17 17.10
CA SER A 132 15.62 2.80 18.42
C SER A 132 14.28 2.44 19.07
N ARG A 133 13.17 2.53 18.32
CA ARG A 133 11.84 2.12 18.81
C ARG A 133 11.77 0.63 19.12
N ARG A 134 12.27 -0.24 18.23
CA ARG A 134 12.24 -1.68 18.45
C ARG A 134 13.05 -2.12 19.67
N LEU A 135 14.21 -1.50 19.90
CA LEU A 135 15.02 -1.75 21.09
C LEU A 135 14.28 -1.31 22.36
N LYS A 136 13.65 -0.12 22.35
CA LYS A 136 12.83 0.37 23.47
C LYS A 136 11.66 -0.57 23.79
N ASP A 137 11.05 -1.17 22.76
CA ASP A 137 9.94 -2.12 22.91
C ASP A 137 10.41 -3.56 23.24
N GLY A 138 11.72 -3.80 23.41
CA GLY A 138 12.28 -5.15 23.63
C GLY A 138 12.24 -6.07 22.40
N ARG A 139 11.93 -5.54 21.22
CA ARG A 139 11.78 -6.29 19.95
C ARG A 139 13.09 -6.37 19.18
N VAL A 140 14.14 -6.89 19.81
CA VAL A 140 15.50 -6.93 19.25
C VAL A 140 15.55 -7.65 17.90
N ASN A 141 14.76 -8.71 17.70
CA ASN A 141 14.73 -9.46 16.43
C ASN A 141 14.10 -8.68 15.25
N GLU A 142 13.45 -7.54 15.53
CA GLU A 142 12.83 -6.69 14.51
C GLU A 142 13.72 -5.54 14.04
N ILE A 143 14.93 -5.39 14.59
CA ILE A 143 15.88 -4.39 14.14
C ILE A 143 16.37 -4.69 12.72
N ILE A 144 16.87 -3.64 12.07
CA ILE A 144 17.45 -3.62 10.74
C ILE A 144 18.96 -3.53 10.93
N ASP A 145 19.63 -4.67 10.81
CA ASP A 145 21.09 -4.76 10.84
C ASP A 145 21.57 -5.20 9.45
N ILE A 146 21.90 -4.20 8.62
CA ILE A 146 22.30 -4.40 7.22
C ILE A 146 23.57 -3.64 6.86
N GLY A 147 24.24 -3.01 7.84
CA GLY A 147 25.32 -2.07 7.56
C GLY A 147 24.80 -0.83 6.83
N SER A 148 25.52 -0.39 5.79
CA SER A 148 25.10 0.76 4.97
C SER A 148 24.09 0.34 3.90
N LEU A 149 23.02 1.11 3.73
CA LEU A 149 21.98 0.83 2.73
C LEU A 149 22.55 0.96 1.30
N GLU A 150 22.44 -0.11 0.52
CA GLU A 150 22.89 -0.18 -0.87
C GLU A 150 21.73 -0.23 -1.86
N GLY A 151 20.60 -0.83 -1.47
CA GLY A 151 19.48 -1.06 -2.37
C GLY A 151 18.16 -1.36 -1.67
N ILE A 152 17.09 -1.27 -2.44
CA ILE A 152 15.74 -1.68 -2.05
C ILE A 152 15.14 -2.51 -3.18
N GLU A 153 14.60 -3.67 -2.84
CA GLU A 153 13.84 -4.54 -3.73
C GLU A 153 12.38 -4.61 -3.27
N ILE A 154 11.47 -4.79 -4.24
CA ILE A 154 10.06 -5.07 -3.98
C ILE A 154 9.64 -6.35 -4.68
N SER A 155 8.73 -7.10 -4.07
CA SER A 155 8.04 -8.24 -4.68
C SER A 155 6.54 -8.02 -4.63
N ARG A 156 5.83 -8.53 -5.64
CA ARG A 156 4.37 -8.53 -5.74
C ARG A 156 3.80 -9.93 -5.76
N LEU A 157 4.59 -10.93 -5.37
CA LEU A 157 4.19 -12.32 -5.40
C LEU A 157 3.38 -12.69 -4.15
N ASP A 158 2.34 -13.48 -4.35
CA ASP A 158 1.59 -14.14 -3.29
C ASP A 158 2.37 -15.34 -2.73
N ALA A 159 1.77 -16.05 -1.76
CA ALA A 159 2.37 -17.21 -1.13
C ALA A 159 2.65 -18.38 -2.09
N ASN A 160 2.05 -18.39 -3.29
CA ASN A 160 2.25 -19.40 -4.32
C ASN A 160 3.20 -18.93 -5.44
N GLY A 161 3.80 -17.74 -5.30
CA GLY A 161 4.70 -17.18 -6.31
C GLY A 161 3.99 -16.54 -7.50
N LYS A 162 2.68 -16.28 -7.42
CA LYS A 162 1.92 -15.58 -8.48
C LYS A 162 1.78 -14.10 -8.15
N GLU A 163 1.78 -13.23 -9.15
CA GLU A 163 1.48 -11.81 -8.92
C GLU A 163 0.11 -11.60 -8.26
N THR A 164 0.08 -10.70 -7.27
CA THR A 164 -1.15 -10.31 -6.59
C THR A 164 -2.11 -9.61 -7.55
N ALA A 165 -3.41 -9.82 -7.34
CA ALA A 165 -4.43 -9.28 -8.24
C ALA A 165 -4.46 -7.74 -8.26
N SER A 166 -4.14 -7.09 -7.14
CA SER A 166 -4.07 -5.63 -7.07
C SER A 166 -2.71 -5.05 -7.44
N GLN A 167 -1.70 -5.90 -7.69
CA GLN A 167 -0.29 -5.52 -7.82
C GLN A 167 0.28 -4.86 -6.56
N ARG A 168 -0.32 -5.04 -5.38
CA ARG A 168 0.29 -4.56 -4.13
C ARG A 168 1.62 -5.26 -3.86
N VAL A 169 2.57 -4.49 -3.34
CA VAL A 169 3.85 -4.99 -2.84
C VAL A 169 3.58 -5.88 -1.62
N THR A 170 4.06 -7.11 -1.68
CA THR A 170 3.94 -8.12 -0.61
C THR A 170 5.22 -8.23 0.21
N GLU A 171 6.37 -7.91 -0.39
CA GLU A 171 7.68 -7.83 0.28
C GLU A 171 8.40 -6.53 -0.13
N LEU A 172 8.91 -5.81 0.86
CA LEU A 172 9.89 -4.74 0.70
C LEU A 172 11.19 -5.19 1.38
N LYS A 173 12.29 -5.24 0.64
CA LYS A 173 13.57 -5.72 1.14
C LYS A 173 14.61 -4.62 1.09
N PHE A 174 15.18 -4.30 2.25
CA PHE A 174 16.36 -3.45 2.34
C PHE A 174 17.61 -4.32 2.18
N ILE A 175 18.54 -3.86 1.36
CA ILE A 175 19.82 -4.51 1.08
C ILE A 175 20.90 -3.55 1.54
N GLY A 176 21.81 -4.04 2.37
CA GLY A 176 23.00 -3.29 2.75
C GLY A 176 24.25 -4.15 2.73
N THR A 177 25.36 -3.51 3.07
CA THR A 177 26.71 -4.07 2.96
C THR A 177 26.94 -5.35 3.77
N THR A 178 26.20 -5.57 4.86
CA THR A 178 26.39 -6.75 5.74
C THR A 178 25.19 -7.68 5.79
N GLY A 179 24.08 -7.34 5.11
CA GLY A 179 22.88 -8.15 5.22
C GLY A 179 21.66 -7.61 4.47
N LYS A 180 20.53 -8.27 4.68
CA LYS A 180 19.24 -7.93 4.09
C LYS A 180 18.15 -7.98 5.16
N LYS A 181 17.16 -7.09 5.06
CA LYS A 181 15.97 -7.10 5.92
C LYS A 181 14.72 -6.98 5.09
N SER A 182 13.83 -7.96 5.21
CA SER A 182 12.52 -7.95 4.55
C SER A 182 11.42 -7.46 5.49
N PHE A 183 10.47 -6.73 4.91
CA PHE A 183 9.24 -6.27 5.52
C PHE A 183 8.07 -6.80 4.70
N TYR A 184 7.01 -7.19 5.39
CA TYR A 184 5.81 -7.77 4.79
C TYR A 184 4.56 -7.06 5.33
N ARG A 185 3.46 -7.12 4.57
CA ARG A 185 2.15 -6.64 5.01
C ARG A 185 2.19 -5.17 5.46
N ASP A 186 1.57 -4.84 6.58
CA ASP A 186 1.49 -3.45 7.06
C ASP A 186 2.85 -2.87 7.49
N ASN A 187 3.82 -3.71 7.88
CA ASN A 187 5.16 -3.25 8.22
C ASN A 187 5.84 -2.51 7.05
N ILE A 188 5.50 -2.83 5.79
CA ILE A 188 5.98 -2.12 4.60
C ILE A 188 5.57 -0.64 4.65
N ARG A 189 4.31 -0.37 5.01
CA ARG A 189 3.80 0.99 5.17
C ARG A 189 4.37 1.65 6.40
N SER A 190 4.49 0.91 7.52
CA SER A 190 4.94 1.46 8.79
C SER A 190 6.40 1.95 8.72
N ILE A 191 7.29 1.20 8.07
CA ILE A 191 8.71 1.59 8.00
C ILE A 191 8.90 2.84 7.13
N LEU A 192 8.22 2.94 5.98
CA LEU A 192 8.39 4.06 5.06
C LEU A 192 7.33 5.16 5.21
N GLY A 193 6.38 5.03 6.14
CA GLY A 193 5.26 5.96 6.31
C GLY A 193 4.43 6.14 5.04
N LEU A 194 3.98 5.03 4.45
CA LEU A 194 3.24 5.00 3.18
C LEU A 194 1.72 4.88 3.39
N LYS A 195 0.94 5.48 2.49
CA LYS A 195 -0.52 5.39 2.53
C LYS A 195 -1.03 3.99 2.19
N SER A 196 -0.34 3.25 1.34
CA SER A 196 -0.70 1.90 0.93
C SER A 196 0.54 1.07 0.57
N THR A 197 0.34 -0.22 0.30
CA THR A 197 1.34 -1.11 -0.32
C THR A 197 1.24 -1.14 -1.85
N LEU A 198 0.33 -0.37 -2.46
CA LEU A 198 0.21 -0.26 -3.90
C LEU A 198 1.11 0.87 -4.38
N PHE A 199 2.37 0.56 -4.68
CA PHE A 199 3.33 1.54 -5.16
C PHE A 199 4.42 0.93 -6.04
N ASP A 200 5.10 1.80 -6.77
CA ASP A 200 6.36 1.58 -7.48
C ASP A 200 7.47 2.45 -6.90
N ILE A 201 8.72 2.05 -7.12
CA ILE A 201 9.91 2.80 -6.71
C ILE A 201 10.70 3.20 -7.95
N GLU A 202 11.03 4.48 -8.05
CA GLU A 202 11.93 5.03 -9.07
C GLU A 202 13.17 5.61 -8.39
N PHE A 203 14.35 5.11 -8.76
CA PHE A 203 15.64 5.63 -8.30
C PHE A 203 16.16 6.68 -9.28
N ASP A 204 16.84 7.70 -8.76
CA ASP A 204 17.54 8.68 -9.61
C ASP A 204 18.77 8.09 -10.33
N SER A 205 19.31 6.98 -9.83
CA SER A 205 20.37 6.19 -10.46
C SER A 205 19.86 5.15 -11.48
N LYS A 206 18.54 5.06 -11.72
CA LYS A 206 17.99 3.99 -12.57
C LYS A 206 18.44 4.15 -14.02
N ILE A 207 19.11 3.13 -14.54
CA ILE A 207 19.38 2.97 -15.98
C ILE A 207 18.55 1.80 -16.53
N THR A 208 18.22 1.85 -17.81
CA THR A 208 17.57 0.73 -18.52
C THR A 208 18.31 0.48 -19.82
N VAL A 209 18.81 -0.74 -19.97
CA VAL A 209 19.53 -1.21 -21.14
C VAL A 209 18.60 -2.13 -21.94
N LEU A 210 18.65 -2.00 -23.26
CA LEU A 210 18.02 -2.96 -24.16
C LEU A 210 19.03 -4.06 -24.47
N ASP A 211 18.68 -5.31 -24.22
CA ASP A 211 19.50 -6.44 -24.65
C ASP A 211 19.38 -6.69 -26.16
N GLY A 212 20.17 -7.63 -26.68
CA GLY A 212 20.16 -8.00 -28.10
C GLY A 212 18.82 -8.56 -28.62
N ASN A 213 17.87 -8.86 -27.72
CA ASN A 213 16.53 -9.36 -28.04
C ASN A 213 15.45 -8.28 -27.82
N ALA A 214 15.85 -7.01 -27.68
CA ALA A 214 14.97 -5.89 -27.34
C ALA A 214 14.25 -6.02 -25.98
N SER A 215 14.71 -6.91 -25.10
CA SER A 215 14.24 -6.96 -23.73
C SER A 215 14.89 -5.85 -22.91
N LYS A 216 14.14 -5.27 -21.97
CA LYS A 216 14.63 -4.19 -21.10
C LYS A 216 15.17 -4.77 -19.80
N VAL A 217 16.41 -4.44 -19.47
CA VAL A 217 17.04 -4.75 -18.18
C VAL A 217 17.29 -3.44 -17.45
N SER A 218 16.75 -3.29 -16.24
CA SER A 218 16.97 -2.10 -15.41
C SER A 218 17.98 -2.35 -14.31
N PHE A 219 18.87 -1.39 -14.08
CA PHE A 219 19.81 -1.39 -12.96
C PHE A 219 19.56 -0.16 -12.09
N ASN A 220 19.55 -0.35 -10.77
CA ASN A 220 19.36 0.74 -9.79
C ASN A 220 20.68 1.12 -9.08
N SER A 221 21.77 0.41 -9.38
CA SER A 221 23.13 0.67 -8.95
C SER A 221 24.06 0.35 -10.11
N LEU A 222 24.99 1.25 -10.39
CA LEU A 222 26.01 1.06 -11.42
C LEU A 222 27.26 0.35 -10.88
N LYS A 223 27.36 0.17 -9.56
CA LYS A 223 28.50 -0.50 -8.92
C LYS A 223 28.71 -1.92 -9.42
N ASP A 224 27.63 -2.64 -9.71
CA ASP A 224 27.67 -4.03 -10.15
C ASP A 224 27.65 -4.17 -11.68
N LEU A 225 27.56 -3.05 -12.40
CA LEU A 225 27.51 -3.07 -13.85
C LEU A 225 28.90 -3.36 -14.40
N LYS A 226 29.00 -4.44 -15.18
CA LYS A 226 30.20 -4.84 -15.90
C LYS A 226 30.01 -4.68 -17.40
N ALA A 227 31.08 -4.35 -18.09
CA ALA A 227 31.17 -4.35 -19.54
C ALA A 227 32.26 -5.31 -20.00
N ILE A 228 32.13 -5.79 -21.24
CA ILE A 228 33.17 -6.59 -21.90
C ILE A 228 34.07 -5.61 -22.66
N ASP A 229 35.37 -5.64 -22.39
CA ASP A 229 36.35 -4.82 -23.09
C ASP A 229 36.75 -5.42 -24.46
N GLY A 230 37.64 -4.73 -25.19
CA GLY A 230 38.11 -5.18 -26.51
C GLY A 230 38.89 -6.50 -26.49
N SER A 231 39.30 -6.98 -25.32
CA SER A 231 39.97 -8.28 -25.13
C SER A 231 38.99 -9.41 -24.81
N GLY A 232 37.71 -9.09 -24.57
CA GLY A 232 36.71 -10.06 -24.10
C GLY A 232 36.68 -10.21 -22.57
N ALA A 233 37.48 -9.43 -21.84
CA ALA A 233 37.49 -9.47 -20.38
C ALA A 233 36.30 -8.68 -19.81
N LEU A 234 35.72 -9.19 -18.72
CA LEU A 234 34.70 -8.47 -17.96
C LEU A 234 35.37 -7.52 -16.97
N ASP A 235 35.04 -6.23 -17.07
CA ASP A 235 35.48 -5.22 -16.12
C ASP A 235 34.30 -4.36 -15.65
N TYR A 236 34.42 -3.75 -14.48
CA TYR A 236 33.42 -2.84 -13.94
C TYR A 236 33.36 -1.57 -14.78
N VAL A 237 32.15 -1.03 -14.98
CA VAL A 237 31.99 0.23 -15.69
C VAL A 237 32.47 1.38 -14.80
N ASN A 238 33.46 2.12 -15.30
CA ASN A 238 34.00 3.34 -14.71
C ASN A 238 34.34 3.18 -13.21
N PRO A 239 35.18 2.20 -12.82
CA PRO A 239 35.30 1.75 -11.43
C PRO A 239 35.83 2.82 -10.48
N ASP A 240 36.60 3.79 -11.00
CA ASP A 240 37.33 4.78 -10.21
C ASP A 240 36.59 6.13 -10.09
N SER A 241 35.34 6.24 -10.54
CA SER A 241 34.56 7.48 -10.48
C SER A 241 33.10 7.25 -10.07
N ASP A 242 32.59 8.16 -9.23
CA ASP A 242 31.18 8.23 -8.85
C ASP A 242 30.30 8.92 -9.90
N ASP A 243 30.91 9.73 -10.78
CA ASP A 243 30.24 10.36 -11.92
C ASP A 243 30.15 9.36 -13.09
N CYS A 244 28.94 8.91 -13.41
CA CYS A 244 28.72 8.02 -14.54
C CYS A 244 27.85 8.68 -15.61
N PHE A 245 28.39 8.79 -16.82
CA PHE A 245 27.68 9.44 -17.93
C PHE A 245 27.03 8.40 -18.84
N VAL A 246 25.71 8.52 -19.04
CA VAL A 246 24.98 7.80 -20.09
C VAL A 246 24.89 8.70 -21.31
N ILE A 247 25.55 8.31 -22.38
CA ILE A 247 25.55 9.03 -23.66
C ILE A 247 24.41 8.45 -24.52
N GLY A 248 23.35 9.25 -24.71
CA GLY A 248 22.28 8.96 -25.64
C GLY A 248 22.47 9.70 -26.97
N LYS A 249 21.66 9.33 -27.97
CA LYS A 249 21.66 9.97 -29.30
C LYS A 249 21.48 11.50 -29.24
N GLU A 250 20.67 11.98 -28.30
CA GLU A 250 20.27 13.39 -28.20
C GLU A 250 20.89 14.14 -27.01
N SER A 251 21.37 13.42 -25.99
CA SER A 251 21.91 14.05 -24.78
C SER A 251 22.84 13.11 -24.02
N THR A 252 23.80 13.69 -23.32
CA THR A 252 24.58 13.02 -22.28
C THR A 252 23.98 13.37 -20.92
N ARG A 253 23.76 12.36 -20.07
CA ARG A 253 23.24 12.55 -18.71
C ARG A 253 24.24 12.00 -17.71
N ASN A 254 24.58 12.78 -16.69
CA ASN A 254 25.24 12.24 -15.49
C ASN A 254 24.20 11.48 -14.65
N ILE A 255 24.55 10.28 -14.22
CA ILE A 255 23.73 9.37 -13.41
C ILE A 255 24.56 8.97 -12.20
N ALA A 256 23.94 9.03 -11.02
CA ALA A 256 24.60 8.63 -9.79
C ALA A 256 24.95 7.14 -9.81
N ARG A 257 26.19 6.79 -9.46
CA ARG A 257 26.67 5.39 -9.38
C ARG A 257 25.87 4.56 -8.38
N SER A 258 25.32 5.22 -7.38
CA SER A 258 24.37 4.69 -6.40
C SER A 258 23.28 5.73 -6.21
N PHE A 259 22.06 5.32 -5.88
CA PHE A 259 20.97 6.28 -5.72
C PHE A 259 21.24 7.26 -4.58
N ASP A 260 20.99 8.55 -4.82
CA ASP A 260 20.97 9.60 -3.80
C ASP A 260 19.56 9.76 -3.22
N SER A 261 18.56 9.48 -4.06
CA SER A 261 17.15 9.54 -3.70
C SER A 261 16.32 8.55 -4.50
N LEU A 262 15.17 8.22 -3.93
CA LEU A 262 14.13 7.47 -4.61
C LEU A 262 12.80 8.21 -4.52
N THR A 263 11.96 8.00 -5.51
CA THR A 263 10.57 8.46 -5.53
C THR A 263 9.66 7.25 -5.49
N ILE A 264 8.86 7.17 -4.43
CA ILE A 264 7.80 6.17 -4.29
C ILE A 264 6.54 6.77 -4.86
N LYS A 265 6.02 6.19 -5.94
CA LYS A 265 4.74 6.58 -6.55
C LYS A 265 3.72 5.53 -6.20
N GLY A 266 2.67 5.91 -5.49
CA GLY A 266 1.69 4.96 -5.02
C GLY A 266 0.27 5.40 -5.26
N ARG A 267 -0.61 4.42 -5.12
CA ARG A 267 -2.05 4.59 -5.27
C ARG A 267 -2.81 4.00 -4.09
N GLY A 268 -4.00 4.50 -3.85
CA GLY A 268 -4.83 4.03 -2.75
C GLY A 268 -4.32 4.44 -1.36
N HIS A 269 -5.17 4.26 -0.36
CA HIS A 269 -4.91 4.57 1.03
C HIS A 269 -5.57 3.51 1.92
N GLY A 270 -4.74 2.78 2.66
CA GLY A 270 -5.12 1.70 3.55
C GLY A 270 -4.72 0.31 3.02
N HIS A 271 -5.21 -0.70 3.72
CA HIS A 271 -4.78 -2.09 3.54
C HIS A 271 -5.29 -2.72 2.23
N GLY A 272 -6.35 -2.17 1.61
CA GLY A 272 -6.82 -2.65 0.30
C GLY A 272 -7.79 -3.83 0.35
N ILE A 273 -8.30 -4.20 1.53
CA ILE A 273 -9.20 -5.36 1.71
C ILE A 273 -10.63 -4.88 1.92
N GLY A 274 -11.58 -5.61 1.35
CA GLY A 274 -13.01 -5.36 1.49
C GLY A 274 -13.41 -4.05 0.82
N LEU A 275 -14.24 -3.25 1.49
CA LEU A 275 -14.82 -2.07 0.86
C LEU A 275 -13.82 -0.90 0.74
N SER A 276 -13.68 -0.38 -0.48
CA SER A 276 -13.09 0.94 -0.74
C SER A 276 -14.12 2.05 -0.51
N GLN A 277 -13.85 2.99 0.39
CA GLN A 277 -14.76 4.10 0.67
C GLN A 277 -14.94 5.02 -0.54
N TRP A 278 -13.84 5.40 -1.20
CA TRP A 278 -13.89 6.21 -2.42
C TRP A 278 -14.44 5.43 -3.61
N GLY A 279 -14.17 4.14 -3.70
CA GLY A 279 -14.80 3.28 -4.69
C GLY A 279 -16.31 3.19 -4.51
N ALA A 280 -16.80 3.04 -3.27
CA ALA A 280 -18.22 3.06 -2.95
C ALA A 280 -18.88 4.41 -3.28
N GLN A 281 -18.22 5.52 -2.92
CA GLN A 281 -18.68 6.87 -3.26
C GLN A 281 -18.77 7.06 -4.78
N GLY A 282 -17.75 6.64 -5.53
CA GLY A 282 -17.76 6.72 -6.98
C GLY A 282 -18.81 5.81 -7.63
N MET A 283 -19.03 4.60 -7.11
CA MET A 283 -20.13 3.73 -7.57
C MET A 283 -21.50 4.39 -7.35
N ALA A 284 -21.73 5.00 -6.19
CA ALA A 284 -22.97 5.72 -5.92
C ALA A 284 -23.13 6.95 -6.84
N ALA A 285 -22.08 7.76 -6.97
CA ALA A 285 -22.12 9.02 -7.70
C ALA A 285 -22.18 8.86 -9.23
N GLU A 286 -21.42 7.90 -9.79
CA GLU A 286 -21.26 7.75 -11.24
C GLU A 286 -22.17 6.65 -11.83
N LYS A 287 -22.44 5.59 -11.07
CA LYS A 287 -23.28 4.47 -11.52
C LYS A 287 -24.70 4.51 -10.93
N GLY A 288 -24.95 5.34 -9.91
CA GLY A 288 -26.21 5.31 -9.17
C GLY A 288 -26.39 4.03 -8.35
N ALA A 289 -25.29 3.33 -8.03
CA ALA A 289 -25.36 2.06 -7.32
C ALA A 289 -25.91 2.25 -5.90
N ASN A 290 -26.84 1.40 -5.49
CA ASN A 290 -27.34 1.39 -4.13
C ASN A 290 -26.38 0.64 -3.18
N TYR A 291 -26.58 0.80 -1.87
CA TYR A 291 -25.68 0.22 -0.87
C TYR A 291 -25.60 -1.31 -0.92
N LYS A 292 -26.66 -2.01 -1.35
CA LYS A 292 -26.64 -3.48 -1.46
C LYS A 292 -25.77 -3.93 -2.63
N GLU A 293 -25.84 -3.23 -3.76
CA GLU A 293 -24.98 -3.47 -4.92
C GLU A 293 -23.51 -3.19 -4.58
N ILE A 294 -23.25 -2.08 -3.90
CA ILE A 294 -21.91 -1.73 -3.42
C ILE A 294 -21.36 -2.80 -2.48
N ILE A 295 -22.14 -3.23 -1.49
CA ILE A 295 -21.69 -4.28 -0.55
C ILE A 295 -21.41 -5.59 -1.30
N ARG A 296 -22.31 -6.05 -2.17
CA ARG A 296 -22.11 -7.30 -2.91
C ARG A 296 -20.93 -7.25 -3.90
N HIS A 297 -20.56 -6.05 -4.35
CA HIS A 297 -19.36 -5.85 -5.16
C HIS A 297 -18.09 -6.12 -4.35
N TYR A 298 -17.96 -5.51 -3.16
CA TYR A 298 -16.74 -5.61 -2.35
C TYR A 298 -16.66 -6.86 -1.47
N TYR A 299 -17.80 -7.48 -1.16
CA TYR A 299 -17.87 -8.67 -0.33
C TYR A 299 -18.49 -9.83 -1.13
N THR A 300 -17.68 -10.81 -1.50
CA THR A 300 -18.09 -11.89 -2.41
C THR A 300 -19.03 -12.88 -1.73
N GLY A 301 -20.16 -13.19 -2.38
CA GLY A 301 -21.08 -14.24 -1.93
C GLY A 301 -21.81 -13.93 -0.61
N VAL A 302 -21.94 -12.66 -0.24
CA VAL A 302 -22.60 -12.27 1.02
C VAL A 302 -24.09 -12.01 0.87
N ASP A 303 -24.80 -12.26 1.97
CA ASP A 303 -26.17 -11.83 2.20
C ASP A 303 -26.20 -10.52 3.00
N ILE A 304 -27.29 -9.76 2.85
CA ILE A 304 -27.60 -8.60 3.70
C ILE A 304 -28.95 -8.88 4.34
N LYS A 305 -28.99 -9.03 5.67
CA LYS A 305 -30.21 -9.37 6.41
C LYS A 305 -30.40 -8.48 7.62
N ARG A 306 -31.66 -8.19 7.95
CA ARG A 306 -32.04 -7.52 9.19
C ARG A 306 -32.13 -8.56 10.32
N VAL A 307 -31.43 -8.31 11.43
CA VAL A 307 -31.34 -9.23 12.57
C VAL A 307 -32.02 -8.71 13.84
N TYR A 308 -32.54 -7.46 13.85
CA TYR A 308 -33.36 -6.84 14.90
C TYR A 308 -34.06 -5.55 14.41
#